data_AF-A0A1A8H3C3-F1
#
_entry.id   AF-A0A1A8H3C3-F1
#
_cell.length_a   1.000
_cell.length_b   1.000
_cell.length_c   1.000
_cell.angle_alpha   90.00
_cell.angle_beta   90.00
_cell.angle_gamma   90.00
#
_symmetry.space_group_name_H-M   'P 1'
#
loop_
_entity.id
_entity.type
_entity.pdbx_description
1 polymer ?
#
loop_
_entity_poly.entity_id
_entity_poly.type
_entity_poly.pdbx_seq_one_letter_code
_entity_poly.pdbx_strand_id
1 'polypeptide(L)'
;GPWQPCSRTCGVGMQRRTVKCQVMLSFSQSVADLPDDECDGEKPAASQPCYNKPCPGGLGHAGQEKEEEITHAGELYDWEYEGFTECSESCGGGVQGAVVICLNKQTRKAADQSLCESSRRPP
;
A
#
# COMPACT_ATOMS: atom_id res chain seq x y z
N GLY A 1 10.63 -10.21 -25.52
CA GLY A 1 12.05 -10.63 -25.46
C GLY A 1 12.43 -11.08 -24.06
N PRO A 2 13.67 -11.57 -23.87
CA PRO A 2 14.16 -11.98 -22.54
C PRO A 2 14.30 -10.78 -21.59
N TRP A 3 14.28 -11.06 -20.29
CA TRP A 3 14.56 -10.07 -19.26
C TRP A 3 16.04 -9.68 -19.27
N GLN A 4 16.29 -8.38 -19.19
CA GLN A 4 17.62 -7.84 -18.98
C GLN A 4 18.11 -8.15 -17.55
N PRO A 5 19.43 -8.11 -17.30
CA PRO A 5 19.96 -8.26 -15.94
C PRO A 5 19.30 -7.30 -14.95
N CYS A 6 19.19 -7.76 -13.70
CA CYS A 6 18.62 -6.96 -12.63
C CYS A 6 19.41 -5.65 -12.45
N SER A 7 18.72 -4.53 -12.22
CA SER A 7 19.35 -3.22 -11.99
C SER A 7 20.31 -3.19 -10.80
N ARG A 8 20.16 -4.14 -9.88
CA ARG A 8 21.06 -4.36 -8.74
C ARG A 8 21.61 -5.77 -8.78
N THR A 9 22.82 -5.95 -8.28
CA THR A 9 23.47 -7.26 -8.11
C THR A 9 23.29 -7.83 -6.69
N CYS A 10 22.65 -7.08 -5.80
CA CYS A 10 22.29 -7.48 -4.44
C CYS A 10 21.00 -6.80 -3.99
N GLY A 11 20.24 -7.46 -3.11
CA GLY A 11 18.93 -6.99 -2.63
C GLY A 11 17.85 -6.99 -3.71
N VAL A 12 16.80 -6.19 -3.48
CA VAL A 12 15.67 -6.03 -4.41
C VAL A 12 16.02 -5.01 -5.49
N GLY A 13 15.92 -5.40 -6.76
CA GLY A 13 16.08 -4.53 -7.91
C GLY A 13 14.93 -4.65 -8.90
N MET A 14 15.10 -4.09 -10.09
CA MET A 14 14.14 -4.16 -11.19
C MET A 14 14.81 -4.67 -12.44
N GLN A 15 14.14 -5.58 -13.14
CA GLN A 15 14.53 -6.06 -14.47
C GLN A 15 13.54 -5.54 -15.50
N ARG A 16 14.04 -5.27 -16.71
CA ARG A 16 13.26 -4.75 -17.83
C ARG A 16 13.34 -5.71 -19.01
N ARG A 17 12.27 -5.81 -19.80
CA ARG A 17 12.28 -6.55 -21.06
C ARG A 17 11.62 -5.73 -22.15
N THR A 18 12.02 -6.00 -23.39
CA THR A 18 11.32 -5.45 -24.55
C THR A 18 10.08 -6.28 -24.83
N VAL A 19 8.93 -5.62 -24.79
CA VAL A 19 7.64 -6.12 -25.25
C VAL A 19 7.37 -5.47 -26.60
N LYS A 20 7.03 -6.28 -27.61
CA LYS A 20 6.71 -5.82 -28.96
C LYS A 20 5.43 -6.50 -29.41
N CYS A 21 4.59 -5.77 -30.12
CA CYS A 21 3.50 -6.36 -30.87
C CYS A 21 4.06 -7.15 -32.07
N GLN A 22 3.65 -8.40 -32.23
CA GLN A 22 4.12 -9.27 -33.31
C GLN A 22 2.98 -10.07 -33.93
N VAL A 23 2.94 -10.17 -35.26
CA VAL A 23 1.98 -10.98 -36.00
C VAL A 23 2.67 -12.03 -36.85
N MET A 24 2.04 -13.20 -37.01
CA MET A 24 2.52 -14.27 -37.88
C MET A 24 1.86 -14.14 -39.24
N LEU A 25 2.67 -13.82 -40.25
CA LEU A 25 2.23 -13.73 -41.64
C LEU A 25 2.16 -15.14 -42.23
N SER A 26 0.96 -15.66 -42.43
CA SER A 26 0.73 -17.03 -42.92
C SER A 26 1.29 -17.29 -44.32
N PHE A 27 1.29 -16.26 -45.19
CA PHE A 27 1.81 -16.36 -46.56
C PHE A 27 3.32 -16.62 -46.61
N SER A 28 4.10 -15.94 -45.76
CA SER A 28 5.56 -16.02 -45.73
C SER A 28 6.11 -16.85 -44.57
N GLN A 29 5.24 -17.37 -43.69
CA GLN A 29 5.60 -18.04 -42.43
C GLN A 29 6.61 -17.24 -41.60
N SER A 30 6.47 -15.91 -41.58
CA SER A 30 7.40 -15.01 -40.88
C SER A 30 6.68 -14.21 -39.80
N VAL A 31 7.43 -13.83 -38.78
CA VAL A 31 6.94 -12.94 -37.71
C VAL A 31 7.32 -11.49 -38.05
N ALA A 32 6.35 -10.59 -38.02
CA ALA A 32 6.56 -9.16 -38.24
C ALA A 32 6.25 -8.37 -36.96
N ASP A 33 7.09 -7.38 -36.65
CA ASP A 33 6.85 -6.41 -35.58
C ASP A 33 5.82 -5.37 -36.04
N LEU A 34 4.86 -5.03 -35.18
CA LEU A 34 3.86 -3.99 -35.39
C LEU A 34 3.96 -2.90 -34.30
N PRO A 35 3.35 -1.73 -34.52
CA PRO A 35 3.08 -0.76 -33.46
C PRO A 35 2.27 -1.38 -32.32
N ASP A 36 2.49 -0.91 -31.09
CA ASP A 36 1.85 -1.48 -29.90
C ASP A 36 0.33 -1.26 -29.88
N ASP A 37 -0.15 -0.21 -30.55
CA ASP A 37 -1.56 0.17 -30.70
C ASP A 37 -2.35 -0.75 -31.64
N GLU A 38 -1.67 -1.52 -32.49
CA GLU A 38 -2.28 -2.49 -33.41
C GLU A 38 -2.51 -3.86 -32.77
N CYS A 39 -1.97 -4.08 -31.56
CA CYS A 39 -2.21 -5.30 -30.79
C CYS A 39 -3.40 -5.10 -29.84
N ASP A 40 -4.47 -5.86 -30.06
CA ASP A 40 -5.56 -5.96 -29.09
C ASP A 40 -5.18 -6.89 -27.93
N GLY A 41 -5.38 -6.42 -26.69
CA GLY A 41 -5.22 -7.22 -25.47
C GLY A 41 -4.37 -6.57 -24.37
N GLU A 42 -4.19 -7.27 -23.26
CA GLU A 42 -3.39 -6.77 -22.15
C GLU A 42 -1.89 -6.83 -22.47
N LYS A 43 -1.25 -5.67 -22.56
CA LYS A 43 0.19 -5.56 -22.77
C LYS A 43 0.95 -6.20 -21.61
N PRO A 44 1.78 -7.23 -21.85
CA PRO A 44 2.56 -7.85 -20.79
C PRO A 44 3.48 -6.84 -20.10
N ALA A 45 3.72 -7.04 -18.80
CA ALA A 45 4.61 -6.16 -18.04
C ALA A 45 6.02 -6.10 -18.69
N ALA A 46 6.49 -4.88 -18.94
CA ALA A 46 7.84 -4.61 -19.45
C ALA A 46 8.88 -4.43 -18.31
N SER A 47 8.42 -4.40 -17.06
CA SER A 47 9.24 -4.24 -15.85
C SER A 47 8.73 -5.17 -14.75
N GLN A 48 9.63 -5.80 -14.00
CA GLN A 48 9.29 -6.67 -12.87
C GLN A 48 10.37 -6.57 -11.78
N PRO A 49 10.04 -6.75 -10.48
CA PRO A 49 11.05 -6.91 -9.44
C PRO A 49 11.93 -8.15 -9.66
N CYS A 50 13.18 -8.04 -9.24
CA CYS A 50 14.15 -9.14 -9.18
C CYS A 50 14.81 -9.17 -7.81
N TYR A 51 15.06 -10.37 -7.31
CA TYR A 51 15.58 -10.62 -5.97
C TYR A 51 16.96 -11.24 -6.08
N ASN A 52 17.98 -10.53 -5.61
CA ASN A 52 19.34 -11.04 -5.52
C ASN A 52 19.71 -11.32 -4.07
N LYS A 53 20.88 -11.94 -3.88
CA LYS A 53 21.48 -12.13 -2.57
C LYS A 53 21.51 -10.81 -1.76
N PRO A 54 21.37 -10.86 -0.43
CA PRO A 54 21.49 -9.68 0.42
C PRO A 54 22.80 -8.93 0.16
N CYS A 55 22.77 -7.60 0.27
CA CYS A 55 23.96 -6.78 0.07
C CYS A 55 24.89 -6.94 1.29
N PRO A 56 26.17 -7.35 1.09
CA PRO A 56 27.13 -7.41 2.19
C PRO A 56 27.41 -6.00 2.70
N GLY A 57 27.10 -5.74 3.96
CA GLY A 57 27.23 -4.42 4.61
C GLY A 57 25.95 -3.57 4.64
N GLY A 58 24.82 -4.09 4.17
CA GLY A 58 23.54 -3.39 4.26
C GLY A 58 22.69 -3.89 5.41
N LEU A 59 22.47 -3.03 6.42
CA LEU A 59 21.18 -2.93 7.09
C LEU A 59 20.11 -3.06 6.01
N GLY A 60 19.29 -4.09 6.12
CA GLY A 60 18.35 -4.47 5.08
C GLY A 60 17.36 -3.35 4.81
N HIS A 61 17.60 -2.56 3.76
CA HIS A 61 16.50 -1.99 3.01
C HIS A 61 15.91 -3.10 2.15
N ALA A 62 15.24 -4.04 2.84
CA ALA A 62 13.99 -4.58 2.31
C ALA A 62 13.12 -3.36 1.99
N GLY A 63 12.45 -3.39 0.84
CA GLY A 63 11.52 -2.32 0.50
C GLY A 63 10.61 -2.11 1.69
N GLN A 64 10.66 -0.91 2.28
CA GLN A 64 9.53 -0.42 3.02
C GLN A 64 8.39 -0.33 2.01
N GLU A 65 7.61 -1.39 1.97
CA GLU A 65 6.16 -1.30 1.92
C GLU A 65 5.67 -0.37 3.04
N LYS A 66 6.02 0.92 2.98
CA LYS A 66 5.49 1.98 3.83
C LYS A 66 5.34 1.57 5.32
N GLU A 67 6.33 0.88 5.88
CA GLU A 67 6.33 0.50 7.28
C GLU A 67 6.94 1.67 8.08
N GLU A 68 6.02 2.55 8.49
CA GLU A 68 6.00 3.26 9.75
C GLU A 68 7.36 3.52 10.42
N GLU A 69 7.99 4.65 10.07
CA GLU A 69 8.67 5.47 11.07
C GLU A 69 7.60 6.22 11.88
N ILE A 70 6.81 5.49 12.66
CA ILE A 70 6.01 6.03 13.77
C ILE A 70 6.03 4.96 14.85
N THR A 71 6.56 5.34 16.01
CA THR A 71 6.49 4.64 17.29
C THR A 71 5.26 3.71 17.43
N HIS A 72 5.43 2.52 18.01
CA HIS A 72 4.39 1.58 18.50
C HIS A 72 3.26 2.23 19.37
N ALA A 73 3.20 3.54 19.50
CA ALA A 73 2.10 4.29 20.11
C ALA A 73 0.77 4.12 19.34
N GLY A 74 0.78 4.06 18.00
CA GLY A 74 -0.46 3.87 17.22
C GLY A 74 -1.11 2.49 17.38
N GLU A 75 -0.31 1.47 17.76
CA GLU A 75 -0.84 0.17 18.14
C GLU A 75 -1.29 0.12 19.60
N LEU A 76 -0.64 0.88 20.49
CA LEU A 76 -0.91 0.83 21.92
C LEU A 76 -2.15 1.62 22.34
N TYR A 77 -2.52 2.67 21.60
CA TYR A 77 -3.64 3.54 21.92
C TYR A 77 -4.68 3.55 20.79
N ASP A 78 -5.97 3.54 21.15
CA ASP A 78 -7.10 3.60 20.21
C ASP A 78 -8.19 4.53 20.70
N TRP A 79 -9.03 4.98 19.77
CA TRP A 79 -10.23 5.74 20.09
C TRP A 79 -11.37 4.79 20.46
N GLU A 80 -11.97 5.02 21.62
CA GLU A 80 -13.13 4.25 22.10
C GLU A 80 -14.30 5.19 22.39
N TYR A 81 -15.52 4.70 22.18
CA TYR A 81 -16.74 5.43 22.55
C TYR A 81 -16.98 5.31 24.06
N GLU A 82 -17.03 6.45 24.75
CA GLU A 82 -17.38 6.52 26.17
C GLU A 82 -18.88 6.72 26.39
N GLY A 83 -19.59 7.30 25.41
CA GLY A 83 -21.02 7.52 25.48
C GLY A 83 -21.50 8.55 24.47
N PHE A 84 -22.63 9.18 24.77
CA PHE A 84 -23.20 10.26 23.98
C PHE A 84 -23.48 11.48 24.86
N THR A 85 -23.44 12.67 24.27
CA THR A 85 -23.91 13.89 24.93
C THR A 85 -25.42 13.81 25.16
N GLU A 86 -25.95 14.72 25.97
CA GLU A 86 -27.40 14.86 26.09
C GLU A 86 -28.02 15.14 24.71
N CYS A 87 -29.23 14.59 24.51
CA CYS A 87 -29.97 14.81 23.29
C CYS A 87 -30.42 16.26 23.23
N SER A 88 -30.28 16.88 22.05
CA SER A 88 -30.66 18.30 21.85
C SER A 88 -32.14 18.57 22.15
N GLU A 89 -32.99 17.56 21.98
CA GLU A 89 -34.44 17.66 22.16
C GLU A 89 -34.94 16.57 23.10
N SER A 90 -35.94 16.90 23.92
CA SER A 90 -36.59 15.95 24.82
C SER A 90 -37.77 15.22 24.18
N CYS A 91 -38.28 15.68 23.03
CA CYS A 91 -39.33 15.02 22.26
C CYS A 91 -39.23 15.35 20.75
N GLY A 92 -39.81 14.51 19.89
CA GLY A 92 -39.89 14.77 18.44
C GLY A 92 -38.65 14.40 17.60
N GLY A 93 -37.58 13.91 18.23
CA GLY A 93 -36.34 13.49 17.57
C GLY A 93 -35.28 14.60 17.58
N GLY A 94 -34.11 14.31 18.17
CA GLY A 94 -32.98 15.24 18.30
C GLY A 94 -31.65 14.58 17.95
N VAL A 95 -30.56 15.35 18.02
CA VAL A 95 -29.20 14.87 17.77
C VAL A 95 -28.43 14.75 19.08
N GLN A 96 -27.57 13.74 19.17
CA GLN A 96 -26.60 13.57 20.26
C GLN A 96 -25.22 13.40 19.64
N GLY A 97 -24.21 14.05 20.21
CA GLY A 97 -22.82 13.89 19.79
C GLY A 97 -22.21 12.67 20.48
N ALA A 98 -21.34 11.94 19.79
CA ALA A 98 -20.62 10.85 20.41
C ALA A 98 -19.43 11.37 21.22
N VAL A 99 -19.22 10.81 22.41
CA VAL A 99 -18.07 11.09 23.26
C VAL A 99 -17.03 10.02 23.00
N VAL A 100 -15.92 10.41 22.37
CA VAL A 100 -14.80 9.52 22.06
C VAL A 100 -13.58 9.89 22.89
N ILE A 101 -12.96 8.88 23.49
CA ILE A 101 -11.77 9.04 24.33
C ILE A 101 -10.62 8.18 23.81
N CYS A 102 -9.39 8.66 24.02
CA CYS A 102 -8.20 7.88 23.72
C CYS A 102 -7.92 6.90 24.86
N LEU A 103 -7.91 5.61 24.58
CA LEU A 103 -7.61 4.56 25.56
C LEU A 103 -6.35 3.80 25.18
N ASN A 104 -5.60 3.35 26.18
CA ASN A 104 -4.60 2.31 25.99
C ASN A 104 -5.28 0.95 25.76
N LYS A 105 -5.01 0.26 24.65
CA LYS A 105 -5.62 -1.03 24.30
C LYS A 105 -5.35 -2.13 25.32
N GLN A 106 -4.17 -2.12 25.94
CA GLN A 106 -3.75 -3.17 26.88
C GLN A 106 -4.41 -3.00 28.25
N THR A 107 -4.46 -1.76 28.75
CA THR A 107 -4.96 -1.47 30.11
C THR A 107 -6.36 -0.90 30.15
N ARG A 108 -6.96 -0.57 29.00
CA ARG A 108 -8.25 0.13 28.86
C ARG A 108 -8.33 1.45 29.64
N LYS A 109 -7.18 2.12 29.85
CA LYS A 109 -7.11 3.37 30.62
C LYS A 109 -7.11 4.57 29.70
N ALA A 110 -7.82 5.62 30.12
CA ALA A 110 -7.80 6.90 29.44
C ALA A 110 -6.38 7.47 29.36
N ALA A 111 -6.03 7.92 28.18
CA ALA A 111 -4.74 8.47 27.84
C ALA A 111 -4.94 9.87 27.23
N ASP A 112 -3.84 10.59 27.04
CA ASP A 112 -3.89 11.88 26.38
C ASP A 112 -4.35 11.74 24.91
N GLN A 113 -5.17 12.67 24.43
CA GLN A 113 -5.73 12.61 23.07
C GLN A 113 -4.66 12.62 21.96
N SER A 114 -3.48 13.20 22.23
CA SER A 114 -2.37 13.21 21.26
C SER A 114 -1.73 11.84 21.04
N LEU A 115 -1.96 10.89 21.95
CA LEU A 115 -1.46 9.53 21.82
C LEU A 115 -2.28 8.69 20.85
N CYS A 116 -3.53 9.07 20.59
CA CYS A 116 -4.36 8.46 19.57
C CYS A 116 -4.29 9.27 18.27
N GLU A 117 -4.19 8.57 17.14
CA GLU A 117 -4.12 9.21 15.84
C GLU A 117 -5.42 9.96 15.54
N SER A 118 -5.35 11.29 15.41
CA SER A 118 -6.52 12.12 15.12
C SER A 118 -7.21 11.75 13.80
N SER A 119 -6.46 11.20 12.84
CA SER A 119 -6.98 10.71 11.55
C SER A 119 -7.91 9.50 11.67
N ARG A 120 -7.81 8.73 12.77
CA ARG A 120 -8.65 7.56 13.04
C ARG A 120 -9.75 7.87 14.05
N ARG A 121 -9.89 9.13 14.45
CA ARG A 121 -10.89 9.55 15.42
C ARG A 121 -12.30 9.34 14.81
N PRO A 122 -13.18 8.58 15.48
CA PRO A 122 -14.55 8.40 15.02
C PRO A 122 -15.34 9.71 15.04
N PRO A 123 -16.40 9.81 14.21
CA PRO A 123 -17.27 11.00 14.13
C PRO A 123 -18.07 11.27 15.41
#